data_AF-A0AA96IQ83-F1
#
_entry.id   AF-A0AA96IQ83-F1
#
_cell.length_a   1.000
_cell.length_b   1.000
_cell.length_c   1.000
_cell.angle_alpha   90.00
_cell.angle_beta   90.00
_cell.angle_gamma   90.00
#
_symmetry.space_group_name_H-M   'P 1'
#
loop_
_entity.id
_entity.type
_entity.pdbx_description
1 polymer ?
#
loop_
_entity_poly.entity_id
_entity_poly.type
_entity_poly.pdbx_seq_one_letter_code
_entity_poly.pdbx_strand_id
1 'polypeptide(L)'
;MRRLAHYARTAGVFVLALWLSGCARHPVLLESTYRTITPRVELTDVPFFAQREYQCGPASLAMVLNHQGESVALETLIREVYLPGREGSLQPEMLASVRRHDFIPYVIRPTLDALLHHLDAGEPVVVMQNLALPVYPLWHYAVAIGFDLANERLLLRSGEIERHALAFSRFDATWARSERWGFVVKAPGELPVDVSARGAVDAISAFEALNGASAALPSWQALVERHPESGLAWFALGNAFYSEGEPSSARHAFEAATRADPTLGAAWLNMGLLLALENDMEASQEALRRAAEIAGPWQARAQELLDD
;
A
#
# COMPACT_ATOMS: atom_id res chain seq x y z
N MET A 1 -64.94 5.16 -7.75
CA MET A 1 -63.67 5.85 -7.43
C MET A 1 -62.94 5.35 -6.17
N ARG A 2 -63.57 4.64 -5.21
CA ARG A 2 -62.88 4.15 -3.99
C ARG A 2 -62.05 2.85 -4.14
N ARG A 3 -62.23 2.05 -5.20
CA ARG A 3 -61.49 0.78 -5.39
C ARG A 3 -60.12 0.93 -6.09
N LEU A 4 -59.90 1.99 -6.86
CA LEU A 4 -58.62 2.25 -7.55
C LEU A 4 -57.51 2.75 -6.62
N ALA A 5 -57.87 3.42 -5.52
CA ALA A 5 -56.91 3.95 -4.55
C ALA A 5 -56.28 2.86 -3.64
N HIS A 6 -56.89 1.68 -3.52
CA HIS A 6 -56.37 0.59 -2.70
C HIS A 6 -55.25 -0.18 -3.43
N TYR A 7 -55.38 -0.37 -4.75
CA TYR A 7 -54.34 -0.99 -5.58
C TYR A 7 -53.13 -0.08 -5.83
N ALA A 8 -53.30 1.24 -5.84
CA ALA A 8 -52.19 2.18 -5.97
C ALA A 8 -51.26 2.20 -4.74
N ARG A 9 -51.82 1.98 -3.54
CA ARG A 9 -51.04 1.90 -2.29
C ARG A 9 -50.27 0.59 -2.16
N THR A 10 -50.83 -0.54 -2.59
CA THR A 10 -50.11 -1.83 -2.58
C THR A 10 -49.09 -1.92 -3.72
N ALA A 11 -49.37 -1.37 -4.90
CA ALA A 11 -48.41 -1.28 -5.99
C ALA A 11 -47.20 -0.39 -5.65
N GLY A 12 -47.41 0.73 -4.95
CA GLY A 12 -46.32 1.60 -4.48
C GLY A 12 -45.37 0.91 -3.49
N VAL A 13 -45.89 0.04 -2.60
CA VAL A 13 -45.09 -0.73 -1.65
C VAL A 13 -44.30 -1.86 -2.33
N PHE A 14 -44.87 -2.52 -3.34
CA PHE A 14 -44.17 -3.57 -4.11
C PHE A 14 -43.11 -3.01 -5.05
N VAL A 15 -43.33 -1.84 -5.65
CA VAL A 15 -42.31 -1.16 -6.49
C VAL A 15 -41.16 -0.65 -5.63
N LEU A 16 -41.42 -0.15 -4.40
CA LEU A 16 -40.34 0.23 -3.47
C LEU A 16 -39.53 -0.97 -2.98
N ALA A 17 -40.15 -2.14 -2.79
CA ALA A 17 -39.47 -3.36 -2.38
C ALA A 17 -38.59 -3.98 -3.50
N LEU A 18 -39.00 -3.84 -4.77
CA LEU A 18 -38.23 -4.30 -5.93
C LEU A 18 -37.03 -3.40 -6.28
N TRP A 19 -37.00 -2.15 -5.80
CA TRP A 19 -35.85 -1.26 -5.93
C TRP A 19 -34.85 -1.36 -4.77
N LEU A 20 -35.17 -2.14 -3.73
CA LEU A 20 -34.29 -2.41 -2.58
C LEU A 20 -33.62 -3.78 -2.64
N SER A 21 -33.86 -4.59 -3.68
CA SER A 21 -33.04 -5.76 -3.99
C SER A 21 -31.73 -5.33 -4.64
N GLY A 22 -30.97 -4.47 -3.96
CA GLY A 22 -29.53 -4.36 -4.23
C GLY A 22 -28.93 -5.71 -3.85
N CYS A 23 -28.42 -6.44 -4.83
CA CYS A 23 -27.70 -7.69 -4.58
C CYS A 23 -26.59 -7.40 -3.58
N ALA A 24 -26.78 -7.78 -2.32
CA ALA A 24 -25.70 -7.80 -1.33
C ALA A 24 -24.69 -8.84 -1.84
N ARG A 25 -23.70 -8.37 -2.60
CA ARG A 25 -22.65 -9.21 -3.16
C ARG A 25 -21.78 -9.60 -1.97
N HIS A 26 -21.97 -10.81 -1.46
CA HIS A 26 -21.10 -11.36 -0.43
C HIS A 26 -19.67 -11.39 -0.97
N PRO A 27 -18.66 -11.01 -0.16
CA PRO A 27 -17.28 -11.25 -0.54
C PRO A 27 -17.10 -12.76 -0.68
N VAL A 28 -16.77 -13.22 -1.88
CA VAL A 28 -16.45 -14.63 -2.13
C VAL A 28 -14.94 -14.74 -2.05
N LEU A 29 -14.44 -15.32 -0.96
CA LEU A 29 -13.04 -15.70 -0.84
C LEU A 29 -12.71 -16.78 -1.86
N LEU A 30 -11.48 -16.75 -2.39
CA LEU A 30 -11.00 -17.79 -3.28
C LEU A 30 -10.91 -19.12 -2.53
N GLU A 31 -11.20 -20.23 -3.22
CA GLU A 31 -11.07 -21.57 -2.62
C GLU A 31 -9.62 -21.85 -2.16
N SER A 32 -8.64 -21.30 -2.89
CA SER A 32 -7.23 -21.36 -2.51
C SER A 32 -6.96 -20.70 -1.16
N THR A 33 -7.64 -19.60 -0.85
CA THR A 33 -7.48 -18.87 0.42
C THR A 33 -7.88 -19.75 1.59
N TYR A 34 -9.04 -20.40 1.53
CA TYR A 34 -9.49 -21.35 2.56
C TYR A 34 -8.54 -22.53 2.80
N ARG A 35 -7.74 -22.90 1.79
CA ARG A 35 -6.81 -24.03 1.87
C ARG A 35 -5.41 -23.63 2.35
N THR A 36 -5.05 -22.36 2.22
CA THR A 36 -3.65 -21.91 2.38
C THR A 36 -3.41 -21.24 3.73
N ILE A 37 -4.35 -20.42 4.22
CA ILE A 37 -4.19 -19.72 5.50
C ILE A 37 -4.72 -20.52 6.68
N THR A 38 -4.29 -20.15 7.89
CA THR A 38 -4.73 -20.78 9.13
C THR A 38 -6.24 -20.58 9.34
N PRO A 39 -6.98 -21.53 9.95
CA PRO A 39 -8.44 -21.39 10.15
C PRO A 39 -8.86 -20.17 11.00
N ARG A 40 -7.98 -19.73 11.91
CA ARG A 40 -8.23 -18.59 12.80
C ARG A 40 -6.90 -17.95 13.19
N VAL A 41 -6.88 -16.62 13.20
CA VAL A 41 -5.74 -15.81 13.64
C VAL A 41 -6.24 -14.65 14.50
N GLU A 42 -5.49 -14.29 15.53
CA GLU A 42 -5.74 -13.11 16.36
C GLU A 42 -4.41 -12.56 16.90
N LEU A 43 -4.02 -11.39 16.41
CA LEU A 43 -2.81 -10.65 16.77
C LEU A 43 -3.05 -9.88 18.08
N THR A 44 -3.00 -10.61 19.19
CA THR A 44 -3.33 -10.10 20.53
C THR A 44 -2.33 -9.08 21.05
N ASP A 45 -1.13 -9.07 20.49
CA ASP A 45 -0.01 -8.17 20.81
C ASP A 45 -0.15 -6.78 20.17
N VAL A 46 -1.07 -6.59 19.22
CA VAL A 46 -1.42 -5.26 18.70
C VAL A 46 -2.09 -4.47 19.83
N PRO A 47 -1.47 -3.36 20.30
CA PRO A 47 -2.00 -2.59 21.42
C PRO A 47 -3.34 -1.95 21.04
N PHE A 48 -4.11 -1.54 22.05
CA PHE A 48 -5.39 -0.87 21.84
C PHE A 48 -5.35 0.57 22.35
N PHE A 49 -5.62 1.51 21.45
CA PHE A 49 -5.86 2.91 21.79
C PHE A 49 -7.32 3.24 21.44
N ALA A 50 -8.12 3.57 22.46
CA ALA A 50 -9.53 3.90 22.27
C ALA A 50 -9.68 5.13 21.36
N GLN A 51 -10.47 4.98 20.30
CA GLN A 51 -10.65 6.00 19.29
C GLN A 51 -11.82 6.91 19.69
N ARG A 52 -11.51 8.09 20.23
CA ARG A 52 -12.52 9.13 20.51
C ARG A 52 -12.77 10.00 19.28
N GLU A 53 -13.72 10.93 19.37
CA GLU A 53 -14.17 11.77 18.24
C GLU A 53 -12.98 12.36 17.45
N TYR A 54 -12.94 12.10 16.14
CA TYR A 54 -11.90 12.51 15.19
C TYR A 54 -10.48 11.94 15.42
N GLN A 55 -10.32 10.89 16.25
CA GLN A 55 -9.01 10.27 16.56
C GLN A 55 -8.78 8.90 15.90
N CYS A 56 -9.70 8.42 15.06
CA CYS A 56 -9.59 7.07 14.47
C CYS A 56 -8.31 6.87 13.63
N GLY A 57 -7.84 7.89 12.91
CA GLY A 57 -6.56 7.88 12.18
C GLY A 57 -5.34 7.78 13.10
N PRO A 58 -5.07 8.79 13.97
CA PRO A 58 -3.94 8.77 14.89
C PRO A 58 -3.89 7.52 15.77
N ALA A 59 -5.04 7.06 16.27
CA ALA A 59 -5.10 5.84 17.07
C ALA A 59 -4.76 4.59 16.25
N SER A 60 -5.22 4.49 14.99
CA SER A 60 -4.85 3.38 14.12
C SER A 60 -3.35 3.36 13.82
N LEU A 61 -2.74 4.53 13.60
CA LEU A 61 -1.29 4.65 13.43
C LEU A 61 -0.54 4.26 14.70
N ALA A 62 -0.98 4.73 15.87
CA ALA A 62 -0.36 4.38 17.14
C ALA A 62 -0.36 2.86 17.34
N MET A 63 -1.47 2.19 17.03
CA MET A 63 -1.58 0.74 17.14
C MET A 63 -0.56 0.00 16.25
N VAL A 64 -0.47 0.35 14.96
CA VAL A 64 0.41 -0.39 14.04
C VAL A 64 1.88 -0.02 14.20
N LEU A 65 2.21 1.24 14.52
CA LEU A 65 3.60 1.65 14.77
C LEU A 65 4.14 1.02 16.06
N ASN A 66 3.37 1.03 17.15
CA ASN A 66 3.78 0.35 18.39
C ASN A 66 3.89 -1.17 18.21
N HIS A 67 3.06 -1.77 17.35
CA HIS A 67 3.22 -3.20 17.01
C HIS A 67 4.51 -3.47 16.23
N GLN A 68 4.99 -2.52 15.42
CA GLN A 68 6.32 -2.60 14.78
C GLN A 68 7.48 -2.29 15.74
N GLY A 69 7.22 -2.07 17.03
CA GLY A 69 8.23 -1.76 18.04
C GLY A 69 8.53 -0.28 18.22
N GLU A 70 7.84 0.62 17.52
CA GLU A 70 8.02 2.07 17.65
C GLU A 70 7.26 2.63 18.85
N SER A 71 7.96 3.28 19.79
CA SER A 71 7.34 3.82 21.01
C SER A 71 6.71 5.20 20.77
N VAL A 72 5.70 5.26 19.90
CA VAL A 72 4.99 6.49 19.56
C VAL A 72 3.74 6.71 20.42
N ALA A 73 3.64 7.88 21.05
CA ALA A 73 2.46 8.28 21.80
C ALA A 73 1.33 8.79 20.89
N LEU A 74 0.08 8.49 21.24
CA LEU A 74 -1.12 8.92 20.50
C LEU A 74 -1.17 10.46 20.33
N GLU A 75 -0.81 11.20 21.36
CA GLU A 75 -0.83 12.66 21.39
C GLU A 75 0.12 13.27 20.35
N THR A 76 1.23 12.59 20.05
CA THR A 76 2.17 12.98 18.99
C THR A 76 1.52 12.85 17.63
N LEU A 77 0.91 11.69 17.34
CA LEU A 77 0.26 11.41 16.06
C LEU A 77 -0.98 12.29 15.82
N ILE A 78 -1.70 12.67 16.88
CA ILE A 78 -2.81 13.63 16.75
C ILE A 78 -2.30 14.95 16.15
N ARG A 79 -1.16 15.47 16.62
CA ARG A 79 -0.61 16.73 16.10
C ARG A 79 -0.09 16.62 14.68
N GLU A 80 0.36 15.44 14.26
CA GLU A 80 0.93 15.20 12.93
C GLU A 80 -0.13 14.99 11.84
N VAL A 81 -1.26 14.38 12.19
CA VAL A 81 -2.27 13.92 11.22
C VAL A 81 -3.56 14.75 11.27
N TYR A 82 -3.82 15.46 12.37
CA TYR A 82 -5.01 16.31 12.49
C TYR A 82 -4.83 17.65 11.76
N LEU A 83 -5.73 17.95 10.82
CA LEU A 83 -5.77 19.22 10.10
C LEU A 83 -6.95 20.08 10.62
N PRO A 84 -6.71 21.29 11.18
CA PRO A 84 -7.77 22.20 11.57
C PRO A 84 -8.68 22.54 10.38
N GLY A 85 -9.99 22.32 10.51
CA GLY A 85 -10.98 22.56 9.45
C GLY A 85 -11.31 21.35 8.58
N ARG A 86 -10.68 20.19 8.82
CA ARG A 86 -11.07 18.90 8.23
C ARG A 86 -11.31 17.90 9.37
N GLU A 87 -12.56 17.48 9.51
CA GLU A 87 -13.06 16.59 10.57
C GLU A 87 -12.57 15.12 10.41
N GLY A 88 -11.25 14.88 10.32
CA GLY A 88 -10.68 13.54 10.27
C GLY A 88 -9.29 13.45 9.60
N SER A 89 -8.78 12.23 9.49
CA SER A 89 -7.50 11.91 8.83
C SER A 89 -7.72 11.48 7.39
N LEU A 90 -6.83 11.91 6.49
CA LEU A 90 -6.87 11.54 5.08
C LEU A 90 -5.82 10.46 4.77
N GLN A 91 -6.08 9.67 3.72
CA GLN A 91 -5.21 8.53 3.36
C GLN A 91 -3.74 8.95 3.10
N PRO A 92 -3.45 10.01 2.32
CA PRO A 92 -2.06 10.42 2.09
C PRO A 92 -1.32 10.82 3.36
N GLU A 93 -2.01 11.48 4.30
CA GLU A 93 -1.49 11.94 5.58
C GLU A 93 -1.18 10.77 6.51
N MET A 94 -2.01 9.73 6.49
CA MET A 94 -1.72 8.47 7.19
C MET A 94 -0.42 7.85 6.67
N LEU A 95 -0.28 7.70 5.36
CA LEU A 95 0.93 7.14 4.75
C LEU A 95 2.17 8.03 5.01
N ALA A 96 2.01 9.35 4.93
CA ALA A 96 3.10 10.30 5.19
C ALA A 96 3.55 10.27 6.64
N SER A 97 2.64 10.12 7.60
CA SER A 97 3.00 9.98 9.02
C SER A 97 3.80 8.70 9.24
N VAL A 98 3.41 7.55 8.67
CA VAL A 98 4.23 6.31 8.78
C VAL A 98 5.67 6.53 8.32
N ARG A 99 5.88 7.22 7.19
CA ARG A 99 7.22 7.52 6.67
C ARG A 99 8.03 8.46 7.56
N ARG A 100 7.37 9.42 8.23
CA ARG A 100 8.01 10.32 9.21
C ARG A 100 8.53 9.59 10.44
N HIS A 101 8.00 8.40 10.74
CA HIS A 101 8.47 7.52 11.80
C HIS A 101 9.43 6.44 11.29
N ASP A 102 10.05 6.65 10.12
CA ASP A 102 11.04 5.76 9.51
C ASP A 102 10.52 4.36 9.13
N PHE A 103 9.19 4.21 8.94
CA PHE A 103 8.58 2.99 8.42
C PHE A 103 8.01 3.18 7.00
N ILE A 104 7.79 2.08 6.31
CA ILE A 104 7.25 2.07 4.95
C ILE A 104 5.82 1.53 4.97
N PRO A 105 4.82 2.35 4.58
CA PRO A 105 3.46 1.85 4.43
C PRO A 105 3.27 1.24 3.03
N TYR A 106 2.75 0.01 2.99
CA TYR A 106 2.42 -0.71 1.75
C TYR A 106 0.91 -0.82 1.63
N VAL A 107 0.33 -0.16 0.63
CA VAL A 107 -1.10 -0.29 0.31
C VAL A 107 -1.35 -1.70 -0.19
N ILE A 108 -2.30 -2.39 0.46
CA ILE A 108 -2.60 -3.79 0.14
C ILE A 108 -3.47 -3.88 -1.11
N ARG A 109 -3.51 -5.07 -1.72
CA ARG A 109 -4.48 -5.32 -2.80
C ARG A 109 -5.90 -5.17 -2.25
N PRO A 110 -6.83 -4.57 -3.02
CA PRO A 110 -8.19 -4.26 -2.55
C PRO A 110 -9.09 -5.50 -2.59
N THR A 111 -8.71 -6.56 -1.88
CA THR A 111 -9.47 -7.82 -1.76
C THR A 111 -9.45 -8.31 -0.32
N LEU A 112 -10.52 -9.00 0.09
CA LEU A 112 -10.58 -9.61 1.41
C LEU A 112 -9.50 -10.70 1.55
N ASP A 113 -9.24 -11.47 0.49
CA ASP A 113 -8.17 -12.48 0.45
C ASP A 113 -6.80 -11.90 0.82
N ALA A 114 -6.41 -10.76 0.23
CA ALA A 114 -5.14 -10.13 0.54
C ALA A 114 -5.09 -9.66 2.00
N LEU A 115 -6.18 -9.07 2.50
CA LEU A 115 -6.28 -8.67 3.91
C LEU A 115 -6.08 -9.89 4.83
N LEU A 116 -6.73 -11.02 4.55
CA LEU A 116 -6.59 -12.22 5.38
C LEU A 116 -5.19 -12.83 5.30
N HIS A 117 -4.52 -12.81 4.13
CA HIS A 117 -3.13 -13.23 3.99
C HIS A 117 -2.18 -12.38 4.83
N HIS A 118 -2.35 -11.06 4.86
CA HIS A 118 -1.57 -10.18 5.74
C HIS A 118 -1.76 -10.53 7.21
N LEU A 119 -3.01 -10.73 7.65
CA LEU A 119 -3.29 -11.12 9.03
C LEU A 119 -2.67 -12.47 9.39
N ASP A 120 -2.75 -13.47 8.49
CA ASP A 120 -2.12 -14.78 8.67
C ASP A 120 -0.60 -14.70 8.76
N ALA A 121 0.00 -13.76 8.03
CA ALA A 121 1.43 -13.44 8.10
C ALA A 121 1.84 -12.62 9.35
N GLY A 122 0.91 -12.30 10.25
CA GLY A 122 1.18 -11.50 11.44
C GLY A 122 1.20 -9.98 11.19
N GLU A 123 0.66 -9.51 10.06
CA GLU A 123 0.70 -8.11 9.66
C GLU A 123 -0.67 -7.45 9.91
N PRO A 124 -0.84 -6.64 10.97
CA PRO A 124 -2.10 -5.94 11.19
C PRO A 124 -2.35 -4.92 10.08
N VAL A 125 -3.60 -4.83 9.63
CA VAL A 125 -3.97 -4.02 8.46
C VAL A 125 -4.76 -2.81 8.92
N VAL A 126 -4.26 -1.61 8.66
CA VAL A 126 -5.07 -0.39 8.80
C VAL A 126 -6.06 -0.35 7.65
N VAL A 127 -7.35 -0.19 7.96
CA VAL A 127 -8.43 -0.19 6.96
C VAL A 127 -9.28 1.07 7.11
N MET A 128 -9.77 1.58 5.97
CA MET A 128 -10.70 2.71 5.94
C MET A 128 -12.10 2.22 5.60
N GLN A 129 -13.08 2.44 6.46
CA GLN A 129 -14.48 2.08 6.21
C GLN A 129 -15.34 3.34 6.07
N ASN A 130 -16.44 3.23 5.33
CA ASN A 130 -17.55 4.17 5.44
C ASN A 130 -18.73 3.49 6.15
N LEU A 131 -18.94 3.84 7.42
CA LEU A 131 -19.91 3.20 8.30
C LEU A 131 -21.35 3.70 8.08
N ALA A 132 -21.54 4.82 7.38
CA ALA A 132 -22.85 5.42 7.11
C ALA A 132 -23.27 5.24 5.64
N LEU A 133 -24.44 5.78 5.27
CA LEU A 133 -24.96 5.68 3.91
C LEU A 133 -24.17 6.60 2.94
N PRO A 134 -24.10 6.30 1.63
CA PRO A 134 -23.34 7.11 0.67
C PRO A 134 -23.70 8.60 0.64
N VAL A 135 -24.93 8.95 0.99
CA VAL A 135 -25.45 10.34 0.99
C VAL A 135 -24.93 11.16 2.19
N TYR A 136 -24.54 10.50 3.28
CA TYR A 136 -23.97 11.12 4.48
C TYR A 136 -22.84 10.21 5.01
N PRO A 137 -21.63 10.30 4.44
CA PRO A 137 -20.55 9.37 4.74
C PRO A 137 -20.02 9.56 6.17
N LEU A 138 -19.68 8.45 6.82
CA LEU A 138 -18.98 8.42 8.10
C LEU A 138 -17.70 7.61 7.92
N TRP A 139 -16.62 8.32 7.62
CA TRP A 139 -15.31 7.73 7.40
C TRP A 139 -14.66 7.33 8.71
N HIS A 140 -14.14 6.11 8.76
CA HIS A 140 -13.65 5.50 9.99
C HIS A 140 -12.43 4.63 9.72
N TYR A 141 -11.33 4.87 10.43
CA TYR A 141 -10.18 3.97 10.42
C TYR A 141 -10.30 2.93 11.54
N ALA A 142 -9.92 1.70 11.22
CA ALA A 142 -9.78 0.62 12.16
C ALA A 142 -8.50 -0.16 11.85
N VAL A 143 -8.10 -1.04 12.78
CA VAL A 143 -6.99 -1.97 12.56
C VAL A 143 -7.55 -3.38 12.59
N ALA A 144 -7.47 -4.08 11.46
CA ALA A 144 -7.75 -5.51 11.43
C ALA A 144 -6.61 -6.27 12.11
N ILE A 145 -6.97 -7.17 13.02
CA ILE A 145 -6.04 -7.91 13.87
C ILE A 145 -6.27 -9.41 13.84
N GLY A 146 -7.21 -9.90 13.05
CA GLY A 146 -7.49 -11.33 13.03
C GLY A 146 -8.76 -11.70 12.31
N PHE A 147 -8.98 -13.00 12.18
CA PHE A 147 -10.15 -13.56 11.54
C PHE A 147 -10.45 -14.96 12.06
N ASP A 148 -11.68 -15.41 11.83
CA ASP A 148 -12.15 -16.77 12.06
C ASP A 148 -12.91 -17.21 10.81
N LEU A 149 -12.34 -18.14 10.04
CA LEU A 149 -12.92 -18.59 8.77
C LEU A 149 -14.19 -19.40 8.98
N ALA A 150 -14.23 -20.25 10.01
CA ALA A 150 -15.37 -21.13 10.26
C ALA A 150 -16.64 -20.33 10.58
N ASN A 151 -16.47 -19.20 11.26
CA ASN A 151 -17.57 -18.29 11.63
C ASN A 151 -17.68 -17.07 10.69
N GLU A 152 -16.84 -16.98 9.65
CA GLU A 152 -16.73 -15.83 8.74
C GLU A 152 -16.64 -14.49 9.47
N ARG A 153 -15.79 -14.39 10.49
CA ARG A 153 -15.65 -13.17 11.31
C ARG A 153 -14.29 -12.52 11.12
N LEU A 154 -14.30 -11.21 10.96
CA LEU A 154 -13.11 -10.36 11.06
C LEU A 154 -13.06 -9.72 12.46
N LEU A 155 -11.85 -9.64 13.01
CA LEU A 155 -11.55 -9.03 14.30
C LEU A 155 -10.84 -7.69 14.07
N LEU A 156 -11.35 -6.63 14.67
CA LEU A 156 -10.84 -5.26 14.53
C LEU A 156 -10.58 -4.63 15.91
N ARG A 157 -9.55 -3.79 16.00
CA ARG A 157 -9.50 -2.68 16.95
C ARG A 157 -10.25 -1.50 16.32
N SER A 158 -11.37 -1.07 16.90
CA SER A 158 -12.26 -0.09 16.24
C SER A 158 -13.13 0.68 17.24
N GLY A 159 -13.12 2.01 17.15
CA GLY A 159 -13.84 2.88 18.07
C GLY A 159 -13.33 2.73 19.51
N GLU A 160 -14.26 2.67 20.45
CA GLU A 160 -14.00 2.34 21.86
C GLU A 160 -14.03 0.82 22.13
N ILE A 161 -14.20 -0.01 21.08
CA ILE A 161 -14.29 -1.46 21.19
C ILE A 161 -12.93 -2.07 20.90
N GLU A 162 -12.29 -2.56 21.96
CA GLU A 162 -10.99 -3.21 21.87
C GLU A 162 -11.01 -4.45 20.97
N ARG A 163 -12.04 -5.30 21.09
CA ARG A 163 -12.16 -6.53 20.30
C ARG A 163 -13.48 -6.54 19.54
N HIS A 164 -13.52 -5.86 18.40
CA HIS A 164 -14.72 -5.73 17.59
C HIS A 164 -14.79 -6.85 16.53
N ALA A 165 -15.69 -7.82 16.74
CA ALA A 165 -15.88 -8.93 15.81
C ALA A 165 -17.08 -8.69 14.87
N LEU A 166 -16.83 -8.60 13.57
CA LEU A 166 -17.85 -8.38 12.53
C LEU A 166 -17.90 -9.55 11.53
N ALA A 167 -19.05 -9.82 10.93
CA ALA A 167 -19.13 -10.76 9.82
C ALA A 167 -18.37 -10.20 8.59
N PHE A 168 -17.69 -11.07 7.82
CA PHE A 168 -16.96 -10.70 6.61
C PHE A 168 -17.81 -9.89 5.63
N SER A 169 -19.06 -10.32 5.41
CA SER A 169 -20.01 -9.63 4.53
C SER A 169 -20.31 -8.20 4.97
N ARG A 170 -20.50 -7.97 6.28
CA ARG A 170 -20.77 -6.64 6.83
C ARG A 170 -19.55 -5.75 6.76
N PHE A 171 -18.37 -6.31 7.07
CA PHE A 171 -17.11 -5.59 6.94
C PHE A 171 -16.88 -5.15 5.48
N ASP A 172 -16.87 -6.10 4.53
CA ASP A 172 -16.58 -5.83 3.13
C ASP A 172 -17.57 -4.82 2.52
N ALA A 173 -18.85 -4.88 2.88
CA ALA A 173 -19.85 -3.90 2.40
C ALA A 173 -19.52 -2.44 2.79
N THR A 174 -18.93 -2.23 3.97
CA THR A 174 -18.51 -0.89 4.43
C THR A 174 -17.11 -0.51 3.95
N TRP A 175 -16.24 -1.50 3.73
CA TRP A 175 -14.88 -1.33 3.23
C TRP A 175 -14.85 -1.07 1.72
N ALA A 176 -15.73 -1.70 0.95
CA ALA A 176 -15.86 -1.47 -0.50
C ALA A 176 -16.18 -0.01 -0.85
N ARG A 177 -16.76 0.77 0.08
CA ARG A 177 -17.06 2.19 -0.11
C ARG A 177 -15.83 3.09 -0.07
N SER A 178 -14.70 2.60 0.45
CA SER A 178 -13.38 3.24 0.34
C SER A 178 -12.53 2.60 -0.77
N GLU A 179 -13.16 1.88 -1.69
CA GLU A 179 -12.46 1.05 -2.70
C GLU A 179 -11.60 -0.05 -2.06
N ARG A 180 -12.00 -0.51 -0.87
CA ARG A 180 -11.25 -1.49 -0.06
C ARG A 180 -9.84 -1.02 0.24
N TRP A 181 -9.70 0.25 0.58
CA TRP A 181 -8.41 0.83 0.92
C TRP A 181 -7.91 0.31 2.27
N GLY A 182 -6.66 -0.13 2.30
CA GLY A 182 -5.94 -0.48 3.51
C GLY A 182 -4.44 -0.57 3.26
N PHE A 183 -3.66 -0.57 4.32
CA PHE A 183 -2.20 -0.71 4.24
C PHE A 183 -1.65 -1.45 5.45
N VAL A 184 -0.46 -2.03 5.26
CA VAL A 184 0.40 -2.58 6.32
C VAL A 184 1.64 -1.72 6.47
N VAL A 185 2.30 -1.81 7.63
CA VAL A 185 3.51 -1.05 7.94
C VAL A 185 4.68 -2.03 8.10
N LYS A 186 5.81 -1.74 7.47
CA LYS A 186 7.03 -2.55 7.56
C LYS A 186 8.24 -1.67 7.83
N ALA A 187 9.22 -2.20 8.56
CA ALA A 187 10.52 -1.57 8.71
C ALA A 187 11.29 -1.59 7.37
N PRO A 188 12.24 -0.65 7.14
CA PRO A 188 13.12 -0.71 5.98
C PRO A 188 13.86 -2.06 5.89
N GLY A 189 13.92 -2.63 4.69
CA GLY A 189 14.45 -3.98 4.44
C GLY A 189 13.42 -5.10 4.57
N GLU A 190 12.24 -4.84 5.11
CA GLU A 190 11.16 -5.81 5.15
C GLU A 190 10.11 -5.53 4.06
N LEU A 191 9.56 -6.61 3.49
CA LEU A 191 8.53 -6.55 2.46
C LEU A 191 7.35 -7.43 2.84
N PRO A 192 6.10 -6.96 2.68
CA PRO A 192 4.94 -7.74 3.09
C PRO A 192 4.66 -8.91 2.16
N VAL A 193 3.96 -9.94 2.66
CA VAL A 193 3.87 -11.28 2.03
C VAL A 193 3.42 -11.28 0.57
N ASP A 194 2.44 -10.44 0.22
CA ASP A 194 1.78 -10.40 -1.09
C ASP A 194 2.09 -9.14 -1.91
N VAL A 195 3.20 -8.45 -1.57
CA VAL A 195 3.55 -7.21 -2.28
C VAL A 195 3.92 -7.48 -3.73
N SER A 196 3.38 -6.68 -4.65
CA SER A 196 3.81 -6.71 -6.06
C SER A 196 5.05 -5.83 -6.24
N ALA A 197 5.89 -6.14 -7.22
CA ALA A 197 7.06 -5.32 -7.56
C ALA A 197 6.69 -3.84 -7.75
N ARG A 198 5.60 -3.55 -8.48
CA ARG A 198 5.11 -2.18 -8.69
C ARG A 198 4.71 -1.51 -7.37
N GLY A 199 3.86 -2.18 -6.58
CA GLY A 199 3.42 -1.63 -5.30
C GLY A 199 4.56 -1.39 -4.32
N ALA A 200 5.59 -2.23 -4.34
CA ALA A 200 6.81 -2.03 -3.56
C ALA A 200 7.65 -0.86 -4.08
N VAL A 201 7.85 -0.74 -5.40
CA VAL A 201 8.53 0.42 -6.01
C VAL A 201 7.85 1.73 -5.59
N ASP A 202 6.53 1.80 -5.68
CA ASP A 202 5.76 3.00 -5.33
C ASP A 202 5.93 3.36 -3.84
N ALA A 203 5.84 2.36 -2.96
CA ALA A 203 5.97 2.55 -1.52
C ALA A 203 7.39 2.98 -1.10
N ILE A 204 8.42 2.31 -1.62
CA ILE A 204 9.82 2.56 -1.27
C ILE A 204 10.29 3.89 -1.88
N SER A 205 9.93 4.21 -3.13
CA SER A 205 10.28 5.51 -3.73
C SER A 205 9.70 6.68 -2.95
N ALA A 206 8.46 6.54 -2.47
CA ALA A 206 7.83 7.57 -1.66
C ALA A 206 8.47 7.72 -0.27
N PHE A 207 9.03 6.64 0.29
CA PHE A 207 9.83 6.67 1.51
C PHE A 207 11.20 7.31 1.27
N GLU A 208 11.92 6.89 0.22
CA GLU A 208 13.21 7.47 -0.18
C GLU A 208 13.12 8.98 -0.39
N ALA A 209 12.06 9.45 -1.05
CA ALA A 209 11.86 10.88 -1.30
C ALA A 209 11.77 11.73 -0.01
N LEU A 210 11.39 11.13 1.12
CA LEU A 210 11.29 11.81 2.41
C LEU A 210 12.51 11.54 3.31
N ASN A 211 13.00 10.30 3.34
CA ASN A 211 13.99 9.83 4.31
C ASN A 211 15.40 9.67 3.73
N GLY A 212 15.55 9.77 2.41
CA GLY A 212 16.82 9.65 1.68
C GLY A 212 17.15 8.22 1.23
N ALA A 213 18.11 8.12 0.30
CA ALA A 213 18.54 6.87 -0.31
C ALA A 213 19.13 5.88 0.70
N SER A 214 19.99 6.35 1.61
CA SER A 214 20.55 5.54 2.71
C SER A 214 19.48 4.77 3.49
N ALA A 215 18.38 5.42 3.84
CA ALA A 215 17.28 4.81 4.59
C ALA A 215 16.50 3.79 3.75
N ALA A 216 16.36 4.03 2.44
CA ALA A 216 15.59 3.17 1.54
C ALA A 216 16.39 1.98 0.99
N LEU A 217 17.73 2.04 1.02
CA LEU A 217 18.62 1.05 0.44
C LEU A 217 18.30 -0.40 0.86
N PRO A 218 18.05 -0.71 2.16
CA PRO A 218 17.72 -2.08 2.56
C PRO A 218 16.44 -2.59 1.88
N SER A 219 15.44 -1.72 1.70
CA SER A 219 14.17 -2.08 1.05
C SER A 219 14.34 -2.30 -0.45
N TRP A 220 15.19 -1.51 -1.11
CA TRP A 220 15.51 -1.74 -2.52
C TRP A 220 16.25 -3.06 -2.72
N GLN A 221 17.19 -3.39 -1.83
CA GLN A 221 17.89 -4.68 -1.83
C GLN A 221 16.92 -5.85 -1.63
N ALA A 222 16.06 -5.78 -0.60
CA ALA A 222 15.04 -6.81 -0.37
C ALA A 222 14.08 -6.96 -1.57
N LEU A 223 13.78 -5.86 -2.27
CA LEU A 223 12.89 -5.87 -3.43
C LEU A 223 13.52 -6.58 -4.62
N VAL A 224 14.78 -6.30 -4.94
CA VAL A 224 15.44 -6.97 -6.08
C VAL A 224 15.72 -8.45 -5.80
N GLU A 225 15.89 -8.83 -4.54
CA GLU A 225 15.99 -10.24 -4.14
C GLU A 225 14.67 -10.98 -4.35
N ARG A 226 13.53 -10.35 -3.99
CA ARG A 226 12.20 -10.97 -4.12
C ARG A 226 11.64 -10.89 -5.55
N HIS A 227 11.98 -9.83 -6.28
CA HIS A 227 11.48 -9.52 -7.62
C HIS A 227 12.65 -9.21 -8.58
N PRO A 228 13.53 -10.20 -8.85
CA PRO A 228 14.71 -9.99 -9.69
C PRO A 228 14.36 -9.62 -11.14
N GLU A 229 13.12 -9.86 -11.58
CA GLU A 229 12.60 -9.48 -12.88
C GLU A 229 12.25 -7.98 -13.02
N SER A 230 12.21 -7.23 -11.92
CA SER A 230 11.78 -5.84 -11.92
C SER A 230 12.94 -4.91 -12.31
N GLY A 231 13.03 -4.57 -13.60
CA GLY A 231 14.03 -3.60 -14.10
C GLY A 231 13.96 -2.24 -13.39
N LEU A 232 12.76 -1.77 -13.04
CA LEU A 232 12.59 -0.54 -12.27
C LEU A 232 13.13 -0.63 -10.85
N ALA A 233 13.02 -1.78 -10.18
CA ALA A 233 13.58 -1.97 -8.84
C ALA A 233 15.11 -1.95 -8.87
N TRP A 234 15.72 -2.65 -9.84
CA TRP A 234 17.17 -2.60 -10.05
C TRP A 234 17.66 -1.20 -10.41
N PHE A 235 16.91 -0.46 -11.24
CA PHE A 235 17.23 0.91 -11.60
C PHE A 235 17.19 1.84 -10.37
N ALA A 236 16.15 1.74 -9.54
CA ALA A 236 16.04 2.50 -8.30
C ALA A 236 17.18 2.17 -7.33
N LEU A 237 17.50 0.88 -7.17
CA LEU A 237 18.64 0.45 -6.36
C LEU A 237 19.98 1.02 -6.86
N GLY A 238 20.18 1.06 -8.18
CA GLY A 238 21.38 1.68 -8.77
C GLY A 238 21.47 3.18 -8.51
N ASN A 239 20.36 3.91 -8.60
CA ASN A 239 20.31 5.32 -8.25
C ASN A 239 20.62 5.54 -6.75
N ALA A 240 20.05 4.70 -5.88
CA ALA A 240 20.31 4.77 -4.45
C ALA A 240 21.81 4.53 -4.15
N PHE A 241 22.42 3.46 -4.68
CA PHE A 241 23.86 3.22 -4.53
C PHE A 241 24.73 4.37 -5.06
N TYR A 242 24.37 4.93 -6.22
CA TYR A 242 25.10 6.05 -6.79
C TYR A 242 25.05 7.28 -5.87
N SER A 243 23.88 7.58 -5.30
CA SER A 243 23.70 8.70 -4.37
C SER A 243 24.45 8.53 -3.04
N GLU A 244 24.65 7.28 -2.62
CA GLU A 244 25.44 6.92 -1.43
C GLU A 244 26.96 6.85 -1.70
N GLY A 245 27.39 7.12 -2.94
CA GLY A 245 28.82 7.13 -3.30
C GLY A 245 29.41 5.74 -3.53
N GLU A 246 28.58 4.75 -3.87
CA GLU A 246 28.96 3.35 -4.13
C GLU A 246 28.87 3.02 -5.63
N PRO A 247 29.76 3.57 -6.50
CA PRO A 247 29.64 3.47 -7.95
C PRO A 247 29.72 2.03 -8.47
N SER A 248 30.53 1.17 -7.86
CA SER A 248 30.64 -0.24 -8.30
C SER A 248 29.34 -1.02 -8.06
N SER A 249 28.65 -0.78 -6.94
CA SER A 249 27.34 -1.35 -6.66
C SER A 249 26.25 -0.77 -7.57
N ALA A 250 26.33 0.54 -7.86
CA ALA A 250 25.44 1.21 -8.81
C ALA A 250 25.57 0.61 -10.21
N ARG A 251 26.81 0.37 -10.69
CA ARG A 251 27.08 -0.27 -11.99
C ARG A 251 26.42 -1.64 -12.05
N HIS A 252 26.63 -2.48 -11.04
CA HIS A 252 26.03 -3.81 -10.99
C HIS A 252 24.49 -3.75 -11.06
N ALA A 253 23.88 -2.82 -10.31
CA ALA A 253 22.44 -2.64 -10.28
C ALA A 253 21.90 -2.12 -11.62
N PHE A 254 22.56 -1.16 -12.28
CA PHE A 254 22.16 -0.70 -13.61
C PHE A 254 22.32 -1.76 -14.69
N GLU A 255 23.38 -2.56 -14.64
CA GLU A 255 23.54 -3.73 -15.52
C GLU A 255 22.42 -4.76 -15.29
N ALA A 256 22.01 -4.99 -14.04
CA ALA A 256 20.87 -5.84 -13.74
C ALA A 256 19.55 -5.24 -14.25
N ALA A 257 19.36 -3.92 -14.12
CA ALA A 257 18.20 -3.22 -14.61
C ALA A 257 18.03 -3.36 -16.13
N THR A 258 19.12 -3.19 -16.89
CA THR A 258 19.11 -3.30 -18.36
C THR A 258 18.96 -4.74 -18.86
N ARG A 259 19.39 -5.75 -18.07
CA ARG A 259 19.09 -7.16 -18.35
C ARG A 259 17.64 -7.51 -18.07
N ALA A 260 17.09 -7.03 -16.94
CA ALA A 260 15.71 -7.30 -16.53
C ALA A 260 14.69 -6.60 -17.44
N ASP A 261 14.98 -5.35 -17.83
CA ASP A 261 14.21 -4.59 -18.81
C ASP A 261 15.14 -3.92 -19.85
N PRO A 262 15.39 -4.60 -20.99
CA PRO A 262 16.19 -4.05 -22.08
C PRO A 262 15.62 -2.78 -22.71
N THR A 263 14.36 -2.45 -22.43
CA THR A 263 13.67 -1.25 -22.95
C THR A 263 13.66 -0.09 -21.95
N LEU A 264 14.26 -0.25 -20.78
CA LEU A 264 14.38 0.80 -19.77
C LEU A 264 15.49 1.79 -20.13
N GLY A 265 15.20 2.72 -21.05
CA GLY A 265 16.20 3.65 -21.58
C GLY A 265 16.85 4.56 -20.52
N ALA A 266 16.13 4.89 -19.44
CA ALA A 266 16.72 5.61 -18.30
C ALA A 266 17.84 4.82 -17.61
N ALA A 267 17.72 3.49 -17.51
CA ALA A 267 18.78 2.65 -16.94
C ALA A 267 20.01 2.60 -17.86
N TRP A 268 19.80 2.50 -19.17
CA TRP A 268 20.90 2.59 -20.15
C TRP A 268 21.62 3.93 -20.10
N LEU A 269 20.88 5.04 -19.98
CA LEU A 269 21.48 6.38 -19.85
C LEU A 269 22.31 6.50 -18.57
N ASN A 270 21.78 6.10 -17.42
CA ASN A 270 22.50 6.19 -16.15
C ASN A 270 23.73 5.26 -16.11
N MET A 271 23.63 4.08 -16.75
CA MET A 271 24.77 3.18 -16.91
C MET A 271 25.87 3.81 -17.77
N GLY A 272 25.53 4.41 -18.91
CA GLY A 272 26.49 5.09 -19.78
C GLY A 272 27.21 6.24 -19.08
N LEU A 273 26.45 7.09 -18.37
CA LEU A 273 27.01 8.17 -17.56
C LEU A 273 28.00 7.64 -16.49
N LEU A 274 27.63 6.57 -15.78
CA LEU A 274 28.49 5.98 -14.77
C LEU A 274 29.77 5.38 -15.37
N LEU A 275 29.66 4.67 -16.50
CA LEU A 275 30.79 4.08 -17.21
C LEU A 275 31.75 5.17 -17.72
N ALA A 276 31.24 6.31 -18.19
CA ALA A 276 32.06 7.45 -18.57
C ALA A 276 32.87 7.99 -17.38
N LEU A 277 32.24 8.10 -16.20
CA LEU A 277 32.93 8.52 -14.97
C LEU A 277 34.02 7.52 -14.54
N GLU A 278 33.84 6.23 -14.83
CA GLU A 278 34.82 5.18 -14.60
C GLU A 278 35.93 5.11 -15.69
N ASN A 279 35.87 5.98 -16.71
CA ASN A 279 36.73 5.98 -17.91
C ASN A 279 36.61 4.72 -18.80
N ASP A 280 35.51 3.98 -18.70
CA ASP A 280 35.17 2.85 -19.57
C ASP A 280 34.40 3.36 -20.80
N MET A 281 35.11 4.10 -21.67
CA MET A 281 34.49 4.87 -22.76
C MET A 281 33.81 3.99 -23.81
N GLU A 282 34.33 2.79 -24.07
CA GLU A 282 33.74 1.85 -25.04
C GLU A 282 32.38 1.35 -24.53
N ALA A 283 32.32 0.88 -23.28
CA ALA A 283 31.06 0.43 -22.68
C ALA A 283 30.07 1.57 -22.49
N SER A 284 30.56 2.78 -22.17
CA SER A 284 29.75 3.99 -22.08
C SER A 284 29.05 4.32 -23.40
N GLN A 285 29.78 4.38 -24.50
CA GLN A 285 29.22 4.67 -25.83
C GLN A 285 28.16 3.65 -26.23
N GLU A 286 28.41 2.36 -25.97
CA GLU A 286 27.42 1.33 -26.25
C GLU A 286 26.14 1.55 -25.42
N ALA A 287 26.25 1.78 -24.12
CA ALA A 287 25.11 2.04 -23.25
C ALA A 287 24.31 3.30 -23.67
N LEU A 288 25.01 4.38 -24.01
CA LEU A 288 24.39 5.62 -24.49
C LEU A 288 23.69 5.42 -25.84
N ARG A 289 24.28 4.66 -26.77
CA ARG A 289 23.64 4.31 -28.05
C ARG A 289 22.35 3.54 -27.83
N ARG A 290 22.36 2.56 -26.91
CA ARG A 290 21.15 1.83 -26.52
C ARG A 290 20.09 2.76 -25.93
N ALA A 291 20.47 3.71 -25.07
CA ALA A 291 19.55 4.71 -24.53
C ALA A 291 18.94 5.60 -25.63
N ALA A 292 19.74 6.06 -26.60
CA ALA A 292 19.27 6.91 -27.70
C ALA A 292 18.27 6.18 -28.65
N GLU A 293 18.43 4.87 -28.83
CA GLU A 293 17.53 4.04 -29.65
C GLU A 293 16.15 3.80 -29.03
N ILE A 294 16.01 3.96 -27.70
CA ILE A 294 14.77 3.69 -26.97
C ILE A 294 13.96 4.98 -26.86
N ALA A 295 12.70 4.99 -27.34
CA ALA A 295 11.82 6.16 -27.26
C ALA A 295 11.59 6.65 -25.81
N GLY A 296 11.91 7.92 -25.53
CA GLY A 296 11.67 8.51 -24.20
C GLY A 296 12.45 9.80 -23.92
N PRO A 297 12.27 10.41 -22.73
CA PRO A 297 12.90 11.68 -22.38
C PRO A 297 14.44 11.61 -22.29
N TRP A 298 15.03 10.42 -22.16
CA TRP A 298 16.47 10.19 -22.10
C TRP A 298 17.17 10.31 -23.46
N GLN A 299 16.46 10.20 -24.59
CA GLN A 299 17.08 10.11 -25.93
C GLN A 299 17.92 11.32 -26.29
N ALA A 300 17.37 12.52 -26.08
CA ALA A 300 18.07 13.77 -26.40
C ALA A 300 19.39 13.85 -25.61
N ARG A 301 19.34 13.54 -24.32
CA ARG A 301 20.52 13.56 -23.45
C ARG A 301 21.55 12.50 -23.86
N ALA A 302 21.10 11.31 -24.22
CA ALA A 302 21.98 10.24 -24.69
C ALA A 302 22.69 10.62 -26.00
N GLN A 303 21.96 11.27 -26.93
CA GLN A 303 22.54 11.72 -28.19
C GLN A 303 23.56 12.84 -28.00
N GLU A 304 23.26 13.84 -27.16
CA GLU A 304 24.21 14.90 -26.81
C GLU A 304 25.53 14.30 -26.29
N LEU A 305 25.45 13.32 -25.38
CA LEU A 305 26.63 12.67 -24.79
C LEU A 305 27.42 11.78 -25.77
N LEU A 306 26.83 11.38 -26.90
CA LEU A 306 27.52 10.64 -27.95
C LEU A 306 28.23 11.56 -28.94
N ASP A 307 27.76 12.80 -29.07
CA ASP A 307 28.29 13.80 -29.99
C ASP A 307 29.45 14.61 -29.38
N ASP A 308 29.55 14.67 -28.04
CA ASP A 308 30.61 15.30 -27.24
C ASP A 308 31.90 14.44 -27.14
#